data_AF-A0A7T5JRT0-F1
#
_entry.id   AF-A0A7T5JRT0-F1
#
_cell.length_a   1.000
_cell.length_b   1.000
_cell.length_c   1.000
_cell.angle_alpha   90.00
_cell.angle_beta   90.00
_cell.angle_gamma   90.00
#
_symmetry.space_group_name_H-M   'P 1'
#
loop_
_entity.id
_entity.type
_entity.pdbx_description
1 polymer ?
#
loop_
_entity_poly.entity_id
_entity_poly.type
_entity_poly.pdbx_seq_one_letter_code
_entity_poly.pdbx_strand_id
1 'polypeptide(L)'
;MNIQMDAKSLQWFHDELPVKKGDGVRFFVRYGGESTVHPAFSLGVTVESPTNVATSVTKHNILFFVREEDAWYFNGNDLSVVYNPDEEEIQFQVESLH
;
A
#
# COMPACT_ATOMS: atom_id res chain seq x y z
N MET A 1 -3.41 -4.57 -11.54
CA MET A 1 -2.78 -3.95 -10.37
C MET A 1 -2.70 -2.44 -10.51
N ASN A 2 -3.73 -1.79 -10.01
CA ASN A 2 -3.76 -0.39 -9.61
C ASN A 2 -3.69 -0.27 -8.08
N ILE A 3 -3.33 0.90 -7.60
CA ILE A 3 -3.42 1.25 -6.18
C ILE A 3 -4.55 2.27 -6.01
N GLN A 4 -5.51 1.93 -5.16
CA GLN A 4 -6.63 2.77 -4.78
C GLN A 4 -6.58 3.05 -3.29
N MET A 5 -6.95 4.27 -2.92
CA MET A 5 -7.06 4.69 -1.52
C MET A 5 -7.99 5.88 -1.43
N ASP A 6 -8.76 5.95 -0.35
CA ASP A 6 -9.67 7.06 -0.09
C ASP A 6 -8.95 8.25 0.58
N ALA A 7 -9.69 9.34 0.78
CA ALA A 7 -9.14 10.54 1.41
C ALA A 7 -8.73 10.33 2.87
N LYS A 8 -9.39 9.41 3.60
CA LYS A 8 -9.08 9.15 5.01
C LYS A 8 -7.80 8.33 5.14
N SER A 9 -7.60 7.33 4.28
CA SER A 9 -6.35 6.57 4.21
C SER A 9 -5.17 7.48 3.85
N LEU A 10 -5.38 8.43 2.92
CA LEU A 10 -4.36 9.44 2.61
C LEU A 10 -4.01 10.29 3.82
N GLN A 11 -5.01 10.74 4.57
CA GLN A 11 -4.81 11.53 5.79
C GLN A 11 -4.01 10.73 6.83
N TRP A 12 -4.36 9.47 7.05
CA TRP A 12 -3.63 8.58 7.96
C TRP A 12 -2.14 8.49 7.62
N PHE A 13 -1.79 8.34 6.33
CA PHE A 13 -0.37 8.35 5.93
C PHE A 13 0.35 9.67 6.20
N HIS A 14 -0.36 10.80 6.08
CA HIS A 14 0.21 12.10 6.41
C HIS A 14 0.45 12.27 7.91
N ASP A 15 -0.42 11.70 8.74
CA ASP A 15 -0.37 11.85 10.19
C ASP A 15 0.64 10.87 10.83
N GLU A 16 0.68 9.62 10.34
CA GLU A 16 1.47 8.55 10.94
C GLU A 16 2.87 8.39 10.35
N LEU A 17 3.09 8.79 9.09
CA LEU A 17 4.39 8.67 8.44
C LEU A 17 5.07 10.04 8.28
N PRO A 18 6.38 10.14 8.58
CA PRO A 18 7.13 11.38 8.38
C PRO A 18 7.54 11.55 6.90
N VAL A 19 6.55 11.64 6.00
CA VAL A 19 6.75 11.74 4.55
C VAL A 19 7.03 13.17 4.12
N LYS A 20 8.10 13.38 3.35
CA LYS A 20 8.43 14.67 2.75
C LYS A 20 8.16 14.67 1.25
N LYS A 21 8.09 15.85 0.66
CA LYS A 21 7.97 16.00 -0.79
C LYS A 21 9.15 15.32 -1.49
N GLY A 22 8.86 14.36 -2.35
CA GLY A 22 9.86 13.57 -3.08
C GLY A 22 10.10 12.17 -2.50
N ASP A 23 9.58 11.89 -1.30
CA ASP A 23 9.62 10.55 -0.73
C ASP A 23 8.55 9.65 -1.36
N GLY A 24 8.82 8.34 -1.38
CA GLY A 24 7.88 7.32 -1.78
C GLY A 24 7.43 6.47 -0.58
N VAL A 25 6.15 6.12 -0.54
CA VAL A 25 5.59 5.14 0.39
C VAL A 25 5.48 3.81 -0.33
N ARG A 26 6.29 2.84 0.05
CA ARG A 26 6.26 1.49 -0.52
C ARG A 26 5.35 0.57 0.28
N PHE A 27 4.49 -0.15 -0.43
CA PHE A 27 3.86 -1.37 0.07
C PHE A 27 4.74 -2.58 -0.28
N PHE A 28 5.17 -3.33 0.74
CA PHE A 28 6.05 -4.49 0.57
C PHE A 28 5.47 -5.73 1.22
N VAL A 29 5.80 -6.89 0.66
CA VAL A 29 5.32 -8.18 1.17
C VAL A 29 6.22 -8.63 2.31
N ARG A 30 5.63 -9.01 3.43
CA ARG A 30 6.37 -9.59 4.58
C ARG A 30 5.82 -10.96 4.94
N TYR A 31 6.74 -11.83 5.37
CA TYR A 31 6.39 -13.10 5.98
C TYR A 31 5.87 -12.87 7.40
N GLY A 32 4.74 -13.49 7.74
CA GLY A 32 4.01 -13.30 8.99
C GLY A 32 2.85 -12.31 8.86
N GLY A 33 1.88 -12.46 9.77
CA GLY A 33 0.60 -11.76 9.74
C GLY A 33 -0.52 -12.57 9.07
N GLU A 34 -1.74 -12.07 9.20
CA GLU A 34 -2.93 -12.62 8.56
C GLU A 34 -3.33 -11.69 7.40
N SER A 35 -3.48 -12.25 6.20
CA SER A 35 -4.12 -11.56 5.09
C SER A 35 -5.19 -12.44 4.48
N THR A 36 -6.17 -11.81 3.84
CA THR A 36 -7.28 -12.48 3.16
C THR A 36 -6.85 -13.19 1.87
N VAL A 37 -5.60 -13.00 1.42
CA VAL A 37 -5.13 -13.32 0.06
C VAL A 37 -4.16 -14.49 0.09
N HIS A 38 -3.13 -14.40 0.93
CA HIS A 38 -2.10 -15.42 1.10
C HIS A 38 -1.89 -15.70 2.59
N PRO A 39 -2.29 -16.88 3.09
CA PRO A 39 -2.00 -17.28 4.45
C PRO A 39 -0.48 -17.19 4.72
N ALA A 40 -0.11 -16.64 5.88
CA ALA A 40 1.28 -16.36 6.30
C ALA A 40 2.01 -15.19 5.63
N PHE A 41 1.34 -14.40 4.77
CA PHE A 41 1.91 -13.16 4.25
C PHE A 41 0.99 -11.98 4.56
N SER A 42 1.59 -10.81 4.79
CA SER A 42 0.89 -9.54 4.93
C SER A 42 1.63 -8.43 4.20
N LEU A 43 0.98 -7.29 4.03
CA LEU A 43 1.61 -6.09 3.50
C LEU A 43 2.11 -5.21 4.65
N GLY A 44 3.31 -4.66 4.47
CA GLY A 44 3.90 -3.63 5.30
C GLY A 44 4.08 -2.33 4.51
N VAL A 45 4.38 -1.25 5.24
CA VAL A 45 4.65 0.07 4.66
C VAL A 45 6.02 0.57 5.09
N THR A 46 6.77 1.15 4.15
CA THR A 46 8.03 1.84 4.45
C THR A 46 8.16 3.10 3.61
N VAL A 47 8.92 4.09 4.10
CA VAL A 47 9.25 5.30 3.34
C VAL A 47 10.63 5.12 2.72
N GLU A 48 10.70 5.14 1.39
CA GLU A 48 11.96 5.03 0.66
C GLU A 48 11.87 5.63 -0.75
N SER A 49 13.03 5.82 -1.39
CA SER A 49 13.07 6.27 -2.78
C SER A 49 12.51 5.19 -3.73
N PRO A 50 11.69 5.58 -4.72
CA PRO A 50 11.12 4.63 -5.66
C PRO A 50 12.20 4.04 -6.57
N THR A 51 12.32 2.71 -6.56
CA THR A 51 13.20 1.93 -7.43
C THR A 51 12.47 0.65 -7.83
N ASN A 52 12.70 0.17 -9.06
CA ASN A 52 12.07 -1.05 -9.60
C ASN A 52 10.54 -1.09 -9.39
N VAL A 53 9.86 0.00 -9.76
CA VAL A 53 8.43 0.20 -9.51
C VAL A 53 7.59 -0.62 -10.48
N ALA A 54 6.74 -1.52 -9.96
CA ALA A 54 5.78 -2.27 -10.76
C ALA A 54 4.49 -1.49 -11.01
N THR A 55 4.00 -0.80 -9.99
CA THR A 55 2.83 0.08 -10.08
C THR A 55 2.98 1.22 -9.07
N SER A 56 2.36 2.35 -9.36
CA SER A 56 2.34 3.48 -8.44
C SER A 56 1.14 4.38 -8.64
N VAL A 57 0.82 5.16 -7.61
CA VAL A 57 -0.14 6.26 -7.68
C VAL A 57 0.41 7.46 -6.92
N THR A 58 0.28 8.65 -7.50
CA THR A 58 0.66 9.90 -6.83
C THR A 58 -0.57 10.57 -6.26
N LYS A 59 -0.54 10.88 -4.96
CA LYS A 59 -1.60 11.60 -4.24
C LYS A 59 -0.96 12.61 -3.29
N HIS A 60 -1.45 13.86 -3.28
CA HIS A 60 -0.89 14.94 -2.47
C HIS A 60 0.65 15.11 -2.56
N ASN A 61 1.23 14.87 -3.74
CA ASN A 61 2.68 14.88 -4.01
C ASN A 61 3.51 13.80 -3.28
N ILE A 62 2.85 12.76 -2.76
CA ILE A 62 3.48 11.54 -2.25
C ILE A 62 3.28 10.45 -3.29
N LEU A 63 4.34 9.71 -3.61
CA LEU A 63 4.29 8.56 -4.51
C LEU A 63 4.06 7.30 -3.69
N PHE A 64 2.93 6.64 -3.88
CA PHE A 64 2.65 5.34 -3.28
C PHE A 64 2.96 4.26 -4.32
N PHE A 65 3.71 3.21 -3.95
CA PHE A 65 4.19 2.25 -4.95
C PHE A 65 4.40 0.84 -4.42
N VAL A 66 4.46 -0.12 -5.35
CA VAL A 66 4.85 -1.52 -5.13
C VAL A 66 6.06 -1.80 -6.03
N ARG A 67 7.04 -2.57 -5.55
CA ARG A 67 8.18 -3.00 -6.37
C ARG A 67 7.86 -4.25 -7.20
N GLU A 68 8.60 -4.45 -8.28
CA GLU A 68 8.52 -5.65 -9.12
C GLU A 68 8.69 -6.96 -8.32
N GLU A 69 9.58 -6.97 -7.32
CA GLU A 69 9.82 -8.12 -6.45
C GLU A 69 8.63 -8.49 -5.54
N ASP A 70 7.70 -7.55 -5.32
CA ASP A 70 6.49 -7.74 -4.50
C ASP A 70 5.23 -7.97 -5.35
N ALA A 71 5.29 -7.71 -6.66
CA ALA A 71 4.12 -7.70 -7.53
C ALA A 71 3.40 -9.06 -7.62
N TRP A 72 4.13 -10.17 -7.40
CA TRP A 72 3.57 -11.53 -7.42
C TRP A 72 2.48 -11.73 -6.36
N TYR A 73 2.56 -11.05 -5.22
CA TYR A 73 1.58 -11.17 -4.12
C TYR A 73 0.18 -10.73 -4.52
N PHE A 74 0.10 -9.83 -5.49
CA PHE A 74 -1.17 -9.30 -5.97
C PHE A 74 -1.78 -10.19 -7.06
N ASN A 75 -1.01 -11.08 -7.70
CA ASN A 75 -1.45 -11.99 -8.75
C ASN A 75 -2.37 -11.33 -9.81
N GLY A 76 -2.02 -10.11 -10.23
CA GLY A 76 -2.78 -9.32 -11.20
C GLY A 76 -3.90 -8.45 -10.61
N ASN A 77 -4.32 -8.69 -9.37
CA ASN A 77 -5.36 -7.93 -8.66
C ASN A 77 -4.90 -6.51 -8.28
N ASP A 78 -5.86 -5.70 -7.84
CA ASP A 78 -5.62 -4.32 -7.42
C ASP A 78 -5.46 -4.26 -5.89
N LEU A 79 -4.71 -3.25 -5.42
CA LEU A 79 -4.55 -2.94 -4.00
C LEU A 79 -5.49 -1.81 -3.64
N SER A 80 -6.41 -2.06 -2.72
CA SER A 80 -7.21 -1.05 -2.04
C SER A 80 -6.68 -0.83 -0.62
N VAL A 81 -6.39 0.43 -0.29
CA VAL A 81 -6.03 0.86 1.07
C VAL A 81 -7.23 1.61 1.63
N VAL A 82 -7.78 1.11 2.74
CA VAL A 82 -9.01 1.62 3.34
C VAL A 82 -8.75 1.97 4.80
N TYR A 83 -9.29 3.08 5.27
CA TYR A 83 -9.19 3.47 6.68
C TYR A 83 -10.31 2.80 7.49
N ASN A 84 -9.94 2.10 8.56
CA ASN A 84 -10.85 1.55 9.55
C ASN A 84 -11.00 2.54 10.72
N PRO A 85 -12.17 3.20 10.89
CA PRO A 85 -12.37 4.15 11.97
C PRO A 85 -12.48 3.51 13.36
N ASP A 86 -12.80 2.21 13.47
CA ASP A 86 -12.95 1.54 14.76
C ASP A 86 -11.58 1.17 15.36
N GLU A 87 -10.61 0.90 14.50
CA GLU A 87 -9.22 0.57 14.87
C GLU A 87 -8.29 1.79 14.75
N GLU A 88 -8.77 2.88 14.16
CA GLU A 88 -7.99 4.07 13.78
C GLU A 88 -6.76 3.76 12.90
N GLU A 89 -6.82 2.67 12.13
CA GLU A 89 -5.72 2.15 11.30
C GLU A 89 -6.12 1.98 9.83
N ILE A 90 -5.13 1.79 8.95
CA ILE A 90 -5.35 1.38 7.56
C ILE A 90 -5.41 -0.15 7.44
N GLN A 91 -6.23 -0.62 6.51
CA GLN A 91 -6.33 -2.01 6.11
C GLN A 91 -6.02 -2.17 4.62
N PHE A 92 -5.42 -3.30 4.27
CA PHE A 92 -5.10 -3.65 2.89
C PHE A 92 -6.06 -4.71 2.38
N GLN A 93 -6.64 -4.46 1.21
CA GLN A 93 -7.51 -5.38 0.51
C GLN A 93 -6.95 -5.60 -0.88
N VAL A 94 -6.76 -6.85 -1.28
CA VAL A 94 -6.32 -7.20 -2.64
C VAL A 94 -7.48 -7.91 -3.34
N GLU A 95 -8.03 -7.25 -4.35
CA GLU A 95 -9.29 -7.66 -4.96
C GLU A 95 -9.27 -7.49 -6.47
N SER A 96 -10.04 -8.31 -7.17
CA SER A 96 -10.34 -8.12 -8.59
C SER A 96 -11.41 -7.03 -8.72
N LEU A 97 -11.01 -5.78 -8.91
CA LEU A 97 -11.95 -4.70 -9.24
C LEU A 97 -12.38 -4.88 -10.71
N HIS A 98 -13.59 -5.39 -10.93
CA HIS A 98 -14.24 -5.51 -12.25
C HIS A 98 -15.16 -4.32 -12.53
#